data_AF-A0A7X6CFL4-F1
#
_entry.id   AF-A0A7X6CFL4-F1
#
_cell.length_a   1.000
_cell.length_b   1.000
_cell.length_c   1.000
_cell.angle_alpha   90.00
_cell.angle_beta   90.00
_cell.angle_gamma   90.00
#
_symmetry.space_group_name_H-M   'P 1'
#
loop_
_entity.id
_entity.type
_entity.pdbx_description
1 polymer ?
#
loop_
_entity_poly.entity_id
_entity_poly.type
_entity_poly.pdbx_seq_one_letter_code
_entity_poly.pdbx_strand_id
1 'polypeptide(L)'
;MNTATTLMPPIVSSSIAQLDLETTTFNTIVLQPKGCLDGIAVLDFQTKLEQALERAALGIIVDMQQVKAVAPEGIAALAFGISLAAILGKSIVFLSMDLASRRGLTAEWKRSREICFGPWGDLFDREFEQFLGI
;
A
#
# COMPACT_ATOMS: atom_id res chain seq x y z
N MET A 1 74.55 6.74 -15.51
CA MET A 1 73.78 7.09 -16.72
C MET A 1 72.33 6.68 -16.52
N ASN A 2 71.46 7.69 -16.50
CA ASN A 2 70.07 7.71 -16.94
C ASN A 2 68.97 7.16 -16.01
N THR A 3 68.35 8.16 -15.37
CA THR A 3 67.04 8.30 -14.75
C THR A 3 65.85 7.69 -15.50
N ALA A 4 64.85 7.18 -14.76
CA ALA A 4 63.43 7.35 -15.08
C ALA A 4 62.55 7.07 -13.84
N THR A 5 62.05 8.14 -13.25
CA THR A 5 60.96 8.13 -12.25
C THR A 5 59.64 7.94 -13.00
N THR A 6 58.82 6.96 -12.62
CA THR A 6 57.42 6.89 -13.07
C THR A 6 56.52 6.97 -11.85
N LEU A 7 55.89 8.13 -11.71
CA LEU A 7 54.80 8.40 -10.77
C LEU A 7 53.56 7.64 -11.24
N MET A 8 53.01 6.76 -10.40
CA MET A 8 51.65 6.25 -10.60
C MET A 8 50.63 7.32 -10.17
N PRO A 9 49.56 7.57 -10.94
CA PRO A 9 48.47 8.43 -10.50
C PRO A 9 47.57 7.69 -9.48
N PRO A 10 46.90 8.40 -8.56
CA PRO A 10 45.93 7.79 -7.67
C PRO A 10 44.62 7.55 -8.45
N ILE A 11 44.21 6.29 -8.59
CA ILE A 11 42.85 5.97 -9.04
C ILE A 11 42.00 5.81 -7.78
N VAL A 12 41.35 6.90 -7.38
CA VAL A 12 40.08 6.81 -6.65
C VAL A 12 39.00 6.81 -7.73
N SER A 13 38.27 5.72 -7.86
CA SER A 13 36.92 5.79 -8.42
C SER A 13 36.04 4.73 -7.77
N SER A 14 35.15 5.27 -6.95
CA SER A 14 33.98 4.67 -6.31
C SER A 14 33.21 3.72 -7.23
N SER A 15 33.19 2.44 -6.89
CA SER A 15 31.99 1.62 -7.09
C SER A 15 31.47 1.31 -5.71
N ILE A 16 30.40 2.03 -5.37
CA ILE A 16 29.49 1.71 -4.28
C ILE A 16 29.27 0.21 -4.36
N ALA A 17 29.70 -0.50 -3.32
CA ALA A 17 29.34 -1.90 -3.14
C ALA A 17 27.84 -1.98 -3.40
N GLN A 18 27.48 -2.68 -4.48
CA GLN A 18 26.11 -3.06 -4.77
C GLN A 18 25.61 -3.76 -3.52
N LEU A 19 24.92 -3.01 -2.67
CA LEU A 19 23.89 -3.55 -1.82
C LEU A 19 22.77 -3.92 -2.78
N ASP A 20 22.98 -5.03 -3.50
CA ASP A 20 21.89 -5.86 -3.98
C ASP A 20 21.20 -6.38 -2.71
N LEU A 21 20.42 -5.49 -2.11
CA LEU A 21 19.33 -5.90 -1.27
C LEU A 21 18.38 -6.56 -2.26
N GLU A 22 18.56 -7.86 -2.51
CA GLU A 22 17.58 -8.69 -3.18
C GLU A 22 16.29 -8.60 -2.36
N THR A 23 15.52 -7.54 -2.60
CA THR A 23 14.15 -7.41 -2.15
C THR A 23 13.40 -8.47 -2.92
N THR A 24 13.27 -9.63 -2.28
CA THR A 24 12.48 -10.75 -2.79
C THR A 24 11.04 -10.23 -2.88
N THR A 25 10.67 -9.77 -4.07
CA THR A 25 9.36 -9.21 -4.33
C THR A 25 8.44 -10.39 -4.58
N PHE A 26 7.50 -10.61 -3.67
CA PHE A 26 6.48 -11.63 -3.84
C PHE A 26 5.38 -11.05 -4.73
N ASN A 27 4.92 -11.78 -5.74
CA ASN A 27 3.82 -11.30 -6.59
C ASN A 27 2.59 -10.93 -5.75
N THR A 28 2.22 -11.81 -4.83
CA THR A 28 1.10 -11.60 -3.92
C THR A 28 1.49 -12.05 -2.51
N ILE A 29 1.16 -11.25 -1.50
CA ILE A 29 1.39 -11.57 -0.09
C ILE A 29 0.06 -11.83 0.59
N VAL A 30 -0.01 -12.88 1.41
CA VAL A 30 -1.20 -13.21 2.19
C VAL A 30 -0.97 -12.83 3.65
N LEU A 31 -1.86 -12.00 4.19
CA LEU A 31 -1.94 -11.65 5.61
C LEU A 31 -3.08 -12.43 6.26
N GLN A 32 -2.79 -13.04 7.42
CA GLN A 32 -3.77 -13.82 8.19
C GLN A 32 -3.89 -13.25 9.62
N PRO A 33 -4.54 -12.09 9.80
CA PRO A 33 -4.80 -11.55 11.13
C PRO A 33 -5.62 -12.56 11.97
N LYS A 34 -5.36 -12.57 13.28
CA LYS A 34 -5.99 -13.49 14.22
C LYS A 34 -6.58 -12.74 15.40
N GLY A 35 -7.69 -13.24 15.92
CA GLY A 35 -8.34 -12.65 17.10
C GLY A 35 -9.22 -11.46 16.73
N CYS A 36 -9.10 -10.36 17.46
CA CYS A 36 -9.92 -9.17 17.21
C CYS A 36 -9.06 -8.07 16.58
N LEU A 37 -9.61 -7.34 15.61
CA LEU A 37 -9.02 -6.10 15.12
C LEU A 37 -9.60 -4.94 15.94
N ASP A 38 -9.04 -4.76 17.13
CA ASP A 38 -9.35 -3.69 18.09
C ASP A 38 -8.12 -2.80 18.34
N GLY A 39 -8.28 -1.71 19.10
CA GLY A 39 -7.28 -0.65 19.20
C GLY A 39 -5.83 -1.08 19.52
N ILE A 40 -5.62 -2.18 20.24
CA ILE A 40 -4.26 -2.68 20.54
C ILE A 40 -3.72 -3.49 19.35
N ALA A 41 -4.53 -4.39 18.78
CA ALA A 41 -4.15 -5.23 17.67
C ALA A 41 -4.09 -4.49 16.32
N VAL A 42 -4.78 -3.35 16.21
CA VAL A 42 -4.87 -2.53 14.99
C VAL A 42 -3.52 -1.95 14.58
N LEU A 43 -2.69 -1.50 15.54
CA LEU A 43 -1.37 -0.94 15.21
C LEU A 43 -0.44 -1.99 14.58
N ASP A 44 -0.36 -3.17 15.19
CA ASP A 44 0.44 -4.29 14.66
C ASP A 44 -0.09 -4.74 13.29
N PHE A 45 -1.42 -4.78 13.12
CA PHE A 45 -2.04 -5.07 11.84
C PHE A 45 -1.68 -4.03 10.78
N GLN A 46 -1.77 -2.72 11.09
CA GLN A 46 -1.43 -1.64 10.16
C GLN A 46 0.03 -1.71 9.72
N THR A 47 0.97 -1.89 10.66
CA THR A 47 2.39 -2.04 10.31
C THR A 47 2.63 -3.23 9.37
N LYS A 48 1.99 -4.37 9.64
CA LYS A 48 2.10 -5.56 8.75
C LYS A 48 1.46 -5.32 7.39
N LEU A 49 0.34 -4.59 7.35
CA LEU A 49 -0.37 -4.23 6.14
C LEU A 49 0.47 -3.35 5.22
N GLU A 50 1.08 -2.31 5.78
CA GLU A 50 2.00 -1.41 5.08
C GLU A 50 3.21 -2.18 4.53
N GLN A 51 3.90 -2.95 5.36
CA GLN A 51 5.05 -3.74 4.94
C GLN A 51 4.70 -4.76 3.85
N ALA A 52 3.53 -5.39 3.93
CA ALA A 52 3.08 -6.32 2.91
C ALA A 52 2.78 -5.59 1.59
N LEU A 53 2.13 -4.43 1.65
CA LEU A 53 1.86 -3.63 0.46
C LEU A 53 3.14 -3.10 -0.19
N GLU A 54 4.15 -2.71 0.59
CA GLU A 54 5.44 -2.29 0.05
C GLU A 54 6.16 -3.43 -0.68
N ARG A 55 6.18 -4.63 -0.08
CA ARG A 55 6.92 -5.80 -0.59
C ARG A 55 6.22 -6.54 -1.72
N ALA A 56 4.89 -6.48 -1.80
CA ALA A 56 4.15 -7.21 -2.82
C ALA A 56 4.29 -6.56 -4.20
N ALA A 57 4.58 -7.31 -5.26
CA ALA A 57 4.69 -6.75 -6.60
C ALA A 57 3.32 -6.36 -7.20
N LEU A 58 2.28 -7.19 -6.98
CA LEU A 58 0.95 -6.98 -7.56
C LEU A 58 -0.11 -6.60 -6.51
N GLY A 59 -0.01 -7.13 -5.30
CA GLY A 59 -1.01 -6.87 -4.28
C GLY A 59 -1.01 -7.85 -3.13
N ILE A 60 -2.01 -7.72 -2.27
CA ILE A 60 -2.12 -8.51 -1.05
C ILE A 60 -3.52 -9.11 -0.88
N ILE A 61 -3.56 -10.21 -0.15
CA ILE A 61 -4.79 -10.85 0.29
C ILE A 61 -4.81 -10.78 1.81
N VAL A 62 -5.89 -10.25 2.39
CA VAL A 62 -6.12 -10.25 3.83
C VAL A 62 -7.19 -11.31 4.12
N ASP A 63 -6.77 -12.44 4.67
CA ASP A 63 -7.64 -13.55 5.04
C ASP A 63 -8.17 -13.37 6.47
N MET A 64 -9.47 -13.10 6.55
CA MET A 64 -10.17 -12.78 7.79
C MET A 64 -10.72 -14.02 8.52
N GLN A 65 -10.42 -15.25 8.05
CA GLN A 65 -11.00 -16.48 8.61
C GLN A 65 -10.75 -16.65 10.12
N GLN A 66 -9.60 -16.18 10.61
CA GLN A 66 -9.22 -16.28 12.03
C GLN A 66 -9.55 -15.01 12.84
N VAL A 67 -10.22 -14.04 12.21
CA VAL A 67 -10.69 -12.81 12.85
C VAL A 67 -12.07 -13.07 13.44
N LYS A 68 -12.20 -12.86 14.75
CA LYS A 68 -13.44 -13.08 15.52
C LYS A 68 -14.35 -11.87 15.54
N ALA A 69 -13.76 -10.67 15.53
CA ALA A 69 -14.48 -9.40 15.55
C ALA A 69 -13.61 -8.28 14.97
N VAL A 70 -14.25 -7.28 14.37
CA VAL A 70 -13.60 -6.09 13.83
C VAL A 70 -14.25 -4.87 14.49
N ALA A 71 -13.49 -4.11 15.26
CA ALA A 71 -13.94 -2.86 15.86
C ALA A 71 -13.90 -1.71 14.83
N PRO A 72 -14.51 -0.54 15.13
CA PRO A 72 -14.47 0.62 14.22
C PRO A 72 -13.05 1.02 13.80
N GLU A 73 -12.08 0.95 14.72
CA GLU A 73 -10.66 1.22 14.45
C GLU A 73 -10.07 0.18 13.47
N GLY A 74 -10.48 -1.08 13.59
CA GLY A 74 -10.15 -2.14 12.65
C GLY A 74 -10.73 -1.87 11.26
N ILE A 75 -11.98 -1.42 11.18
CA ILE A 75 -12.59 -1.01 9.90
C ILE A 75 -11.81 0.14 9.26
N ALA A 76 -11.44 1.16 10.04
CA ALA A 76 -10.63 2.27 9.56
C ALA A 76 -9.26 1.80 9.05
N ALA A 77 -8.60 0.86 9.74
CA ALA A 77 -7.34 0.28 9.29
C ALA A 77 -7.47 -0.51 7.97
N LEU A 78 -8.56 -1.26 7.79
CA LEU A 78 -8.84 -1.95 6.54
C LEU A 78 -9.10 -0.94 5.40
N ALA A 79 -9.85 0.13 5.67
CA ALA A 79 -10.10 1.20 4.70
C ALA A 79 -8.80 1.93 4.31
N PHE A 80 -7.93 2.20 5.28
CA PHE A 80 -6.58 2.73 5.04
C PHE A 80 -5.78 1.82 4.12
N GLY A 81 -5.85 0.50 4.31
CA GLY A 81 -5.25 -0.48 3.41
C GLY A 81 -5.71 -0.34 1.96
N ILE A 82 -7.00 -0.06 1.74
CA ILE A 82 -7.56 0.20 0.40
C ILE A 82 -6.96 1.48 -0.18
N SER A 83 -6.92 2.57 0.59
CA SER A 83 -6.29 3.83 0.17
C SER A 83 -4.84 3.62 -0.23
N LEU A 84 -4.07 2.95 0.63
CA LEU A 84 -2.64 2.75 0.44
C LEU A 84 -2.35 1.85 -0.77
N ALA A 85 -3.11 0.77 -0.93
CA ALA A 85 -3.01 -0.09 -2.12
C ALA A 85 -3.28 0.71 -3.41
N ALA A 86 -4.31 1.57 -3.41
CA ALA A 86 -4.61 2.42 -4.55
C ALA A 86 -3.49 3.42 -4.87
N ILE A 87 -2.91 4.08 -3.85
CA ILE A 87 -1.77 5.00 -4.00
C ILE A 87 -0.55 4.28 -4.61
N LEU A 88 -0.31 3.04 -4.18
CA LEU A 88 0.81 2.23 -4.65
C LEU A 88 0.55 1.53 -5.99
N GLY A 89 -0.65 1.66 -6.57
CA GLY A 89 -1.03 0.96 -7.80
C GLY A 89 -1.15 -0.55 -7.64
N LYS A 90 -1.47 -1.03 -6.43
CA LYS A 90 -1.56 -2.44 -6.06
C LYS A 90 -2.98 -2.87 -5.75
N SER A 91 -3.23 -4.16 -5.83
CA SER A 91 -4.51 -4.75 -5.45
C SER A 91 -4.54 -5.16 -3.97
N ILE A 92 -5.72 -5.05 -3.35
CA ILE A 92 -6.00 -5.61 -2.03
C ILE A 92 -7.32 -6.35 -2.07
N VAL A 93 -7.35 -7.56 -1.54
CA VAL A 93 -8.55 -8.41 -1.46
C VAL A 93 -8.76 -8.87 -0.04
N PHE A 94 -9.99 -8.78 0.47
CA PHE A 94 -10.36 -9.31 1.77
C PHE A 94 -11.13 -10.63 1.60
N LEU A 95 -10.55 -11.73 2.10
CA LEU A 95 -11.19 -13.05 2.09
C LEU A 95 -11.90 -13.32 3.42
N SER A 96 -12.97 -14.13 3.37
CA SER A 96 -13.70 -14.61 4.56
C SER A 96 -14.26 -13.49 5.46
N MET A 97 -14.46 -12.29 4.93
CA MET A 97 -15.02 -11.16 5.69
C MET A 97 -16.52 -11.34 5.93
N ASP A 98 -16.94 -11.19 7.19
CA ASP A 98 -18.35 -11.26 7.56
C ASP A 98 -19.16 -10.08 7.01
N LEU A 99 -20.49 -10.22 7.00
CA LEU A 99 -21.39 -9.22 6.40
C LEU A 99 -21.36 -7.88 7.14
N ALA A 100 -21.21 -7.88 8.47
CA ALA A 100 -21.21 -6.65 9.26
C ALA A 100 -19.92 -5.85 8.99
N SER A 101 -18.76 -6.51 9.04
CA SER A 101 -17.47 -5.88 8.74
C SER A 101 -17.41 -5.36 7.31
N ARG A 102 -17.94 -6.12 6.33
CA ARG A 102 -17.99 -5.67 4.93
C ARG A 102 -18.87 -4.44 4.72
N ARG A 103 -20.02 -4.36 5.42
CA ARG A 103 -20.88 -3.17 5.40
C ARG A 103 -20.16 -1.97 6.02
N GLY A 104 -19.51 -2.18 7.17
CA GLY A 104 -18.70 -1.15 7.84
C GLY A 104 -17.59 -0.62 6.92
N LEU A 105 -16.80 -1.52 6.34
CA LEU A 105 -15.71 -1.17 5.41
C LEU A 105 -16.21 -0.40 4.18
N THR A 106 -17.34 -0.81 3.60
CA THR A 106 -17.92 -0.10 2.45
C THR A 106 -18.36 1.31 2.83
N ALA A 107 -18.98 1.48 4.00
CA ALA A 107 -19.42 2.80 4.49
C ALA A 107 -18.22 3.70 4.80
N GLU A 108 -17.21 3.17 5.50
CA GLU A 108 -16.01 3.91 5.87
C GLU A 108 -15.19 4.31 4.65
N TRP A 109 -15.08 3.41 3.66
CA TRP A 109 -14.42 3.70 2.40
C TRP A 109 -15.12 4.83 1.63
N LYS A 110 -16.45 4.79 1.54
CA LYS A 110 -17.22 5.88 0.91
C LYS A 110 -16.97 7.21 1.62
N ARG A 111 -17.08 7.22 2.95
CA ARG A 111 -16.83 8.39 3.79
C ARG A 111 -15.41 8.95 3.57
N SER A 112 -14.40 8.08 3.60
CA SER A 112 -12.99 8.47 3.41
C SER A 112 -12.76 9.11 2.05
N ARG A 113 -13.37 8.57 0.99
CA ARG A 113 -13.29 9.14 -0.36
C ARG A 113 -14.00 10.48 -0.48
N GLU A 114 -15.19 10.62 0.11
CA GLU A 114 -15.92 11.89 0.13
C GLU A 114 -15.13 12.99 0.84
N ILE A 115 -14.39 12.66 1.91
CA ILE A 115 -13.53 13.60 2.61
C ILE A 115 -12.33 14.00 1.76
N CYS A 116 -11.64 13.04 1.14
CA CYS A 116 -10.39 13.30 0.41
C CYS A 116 -10.61 13.94 -0.97
N PHE A 117 -11.70 13.61 -1.66
CA PHE A 117 -11.95 14.02 -3.05
C PHE A 117 -13.19 14.91 -3.19
N GLY A 118 -13.86 15.24 -2.08
CA GLY A 118 -15.17 15.88 -2.10
C GLY A 118 -16.29 14.91 -2.53
N PRO A 119 -17.54 15.38 -2.57
CA PRO A 119 -18.58 14.69 -3.31
C PRO A 119 -18.08 14.47 -4.73
N TRP A 120 -18.29 13.27 -5.28
CA TRP A 120 -18.19 13.06 -6.71
C TRP A 120 -19.35 13.84 -7.35
N GLY A 121 -19.19 15.15 -7.48
CA GLY A 121 -19.97 15.95 -8.40
C GLY A 121 -19.47 15.57 -9.80
N ASP A 122 -20.40 15.42 -10.73
CA ASP A 122 -20.10 15.20 -12.14
C ASP A 122 -19.15 16.30 -12.62
N LEU A 123 -17.85 16.00 -12.59
CA LEU A 123 -16.79 16.92 -12.97
C LEU A 123 -16.60 16.87 -14.48
N PHE A 124 -17.71 16.95 -15.20
CA PHE A 124 -17.65 17.52 -16.53
C PHE A 124 -17.83 19.02 -16.31
N ASP A 125 -16.70 19.73 -16.28
CA ASP A 125 -16.76 21.17 -16.44
C ASP A 125 -17.58 21.45 -17.71
N ARG A 126 -18.44 22.46 -17.64
CA ARG A 126 -19.30 22.87 -18.76
C ARG A 126 -18.49 23.10 -20.05
N GLU A 127 -17.19 23.40 -19.92
CA GLU A 127 -16.22 23.51 -21.02
C GLU A 127 -15.92 22.15 -21.70
N PHE A 128 -15.86 21.07 -20.94
CA PHE A 128 -15.68 19.71 -21.46
C PHE A 128 -16.97 19.19 -22.13
N GLU A 129 -18.14 19.49 -21.58
CA GLU A 129 -19.42 19.18 -22.23
C GLU A 129 -19.56 19.93 -23.57
N GLN A 130 -19.21 21.23 -23.58
CA GLN A 130 -19.15 22.04 -24.81
C GLN A 130 -18.12 21.51 -25.83
N PHE A 131 -16.97 21.00 -25.37
CA PHE A 131 -15.99 20.35 -26.24
C PHE A 131 -16.55 19.07 -26.89
N LEU A 132 -17.36 18.30 -26.16
CA LEU A 132 -18.02 17.09 -26.67
C LEU A 132 -19.30 17.38 -27.47
N GLY A 133 -19.78 18.63 -27.48
CA GLY A 133 -20.99 19.04 -28.20
C GLY A 133 -22.29 18.54 -27.57
N ILE A 134 -22.27 18.29 -26.26
CA ILE A 134 -23.45 17.98 -25.43
C ILE A 134 -23.82 19.17 -24.54
#